data_AF-A0A6I6XWU1-F1
#
_entry.id   AF-A0A6I6XWU1-F1
#
_cell.length_a   1.000
_cell.length_b   1.000
_cell.length_c   1.000
_cell.angle_alpha   90.00
_cell.angle_beta   90.00
_cell.angle_gamma   90.00
#
_symmetry.space_group_name_H-M   'P 1'
#
loop_
_entity.id
_entity.type
_entity.pdbx_description
1 polymer ?
#
loop_
_entity_poly.entity_id
_entity_poly.type
_entity_poly.pdbx_seq_one_letter_code
_entity_poly.pdbx_strand_id
1 'polypeptide(L)'
;MKIVDVGLSSVIVALSESEITSVQSVKQGQVEVPFKQLSNHGGERLSVEVNIKDFSIYEDLVVCSESDEVSLSDVFLKYRLDCDRLSDEFYVTGAIVNASTRGLTNNELFFVAYNALSIMPSANHFYGSLITLISYKYLEAPEYRGWILDVLVEAKKGFDSAVDRTLPNVVRWGISSTTALSLALLLNDRTESANAIVDVTIQSYEPHLNQLSYWNYCLCLILKATMLRCGGDAKAAGWKYLAAFEFSRKSINDIYHGRNDWVLGQLSDCHALLNLGELAIKCAAKSLGKIPPESRYADLKYSGKIVFSAIFSRFQNSRIKFNSKFFDGAEKLLSS
;
A
#
# COMPACT_ATOMS: atom_id res chain seq x y z
N MET A 1 10.32 -31.24 5.32
CA MET A 1 9.70 -30.04 5.93
C MET A 1 8.96 -29.27 4.86
N LYS A 2 7.87 -28.57 5.19
CA LYS A 2 7.09 -27.76 4.22
C LYS A 2 6.32 -26.64 4.93
N ILE A 3 5.98 -25.58 4.21
CA ILE A 3 5.00 -24.60 4.69
C ILE A 3 3.61 -25.23 4.62
N VAL A 4 2.93 -25.26 5.75
CA VAL A 4 1.54 -25.73 5.88
C VAL A 4 0.56 -24.59 5.60
N ASP A 5 0.85 -23.41 6.15
CA ASP A 5 0.00 -22.23 6.00
C ASP A 5 0.82 -20.94 6.05
N VAL A 6 0.38 -19.96 5.24
CA VAL A 6 0.79 -18.57 5.35
C VAL A 6 -0.42 -17.78 5.82
N GLY A 7 -0.47 -17.55 7.12
CA GLY A 7 -1.57 -16.89 7.80
C GLY A 7 -1.55 -15.37 7.64
N LEU A 8 -2.38 -14.69 8.44
CA LEU A 8 -2.50 -13.23 8.38
C LEU A 8 -1.28 -12.51 8.97
N SER A 9 -0.65 -13.09 10.00
CA SER A 9 0.50 -12.52 10.71
C SER A 9 1.63 -13.51 11.01
N SER A 10 1.42 -14.80 10.74
CA SER A 10 2.34 -15.89 11.05
C SER A 10 2.42 -16.89 9.90
N VAL A 11 3.46 -17.71 9.92
CA VAL A 11 3.68 -18.82 8.99
C VAL A 11 3.85 -20.09 9.79
N ILE A 12 3.20 -21.16 9.33
CA ILE A 12 3.27 -22.48 9.96
C ILE A 12 4.13 -23.40 9.10
N VAL A 13 5.20 -23.91 9.68
CA VAL A 13 6.13 -24.84 9.04
C VAL A 13 6.03 -26.20 9.72
N ALA A 14 5.76 -27.24 8.92
CA ALA A 14 5.78 -28.62 9.39
C ALA A 14 7.21 -29.17 9.42
N LEU A 15 7.56 -29.75 10.56
CA LEU A 15 8.83 -30.43 10.79
C LEU A 15 8.72 -31.90 10.40
N SER A 16 9.80 -32.50 9.90
CA SER A 16 9.79 -33.91 9.48
C SER A 16 9.69 -34.82 10.71
N GLU A 17 8.91 -35.90 10.62
CA GLU A 17 8.62 -36.79 11.76
C GLU A 17 9.84 -37.56 12.30
N SER A 18 10.94 -37.63 11.54
CA SER A 18 12.12 -38.42 11.87
C SER A 18 13.19 -37.67 12.67
N GLU A 19 13.14 -36.34 12.74
CA GLU A 19 14.29 -35.53 13.19
C GLU A 19 14.03 -34.73 14.48
N ILE A 20 12.78 -34.33 14.75
CA ILE A 20 12.49 -33.44 15.90
C ILE A 20 11.24 -33.90 16.63
N THR A 21 11.38 -34.23 17.92
CA THR A 21 10.26 -34.59 18.81
C THR A 21 9.79 -33.43 19.69
N SER A 22 10.67 -32.45 19.94
CA SER A 22 10.36 -31.21 20.65
C SER A 22 11.25 -30.06 20.15
N VAL A 23 10.70 -28.85 20.11
CA VAL A 23 11.45 -27.65 19.70
C VAL A 23 11.83 -26.88 20.96
N GLN A 24 13.14 -26.66 21.16
CA GLN A 24 13.64 -25.86 22.28
C GLN A 24 13.71 -24.38 21.95
N SER A 25 14.18 -24.05 20.74
CA SER A 25 14.28 -22.66 20.28
C SER A 25 14.23 -22.58 18.76
N VAL A 26 13.82 -21.44 18.23
CA VAL A 26 13.98 -21.07 16.82
C VAL A 26 14.91 -19.87 16.76
N LYS A 27 15.88 -19.86 15.85
CA LYS A 27 16.91 -18.82 15.77
C LYS A 27 17.16 -18.39 14.33
N GLN A 28 17.56 -17.13 14.16
CA GLN A 28 18.09 -16.59 12.92
C GLN A 28 19.38 -15.83 13.24
N GLY A 29 20.52 -16.39 12.81
CA GLY A 29 21.83 -15.95 13.26
C GLY A 29 21.99 -16.07 14.78
N GLN A 30 22.26 -14.95 15.46
CA GLN A 30 22.42 -14.89 16.93
C GLN A 30 21.12 -14.50 17.65
N VAL A 31 20.02 -14.30 16.93
CA VAL A 31 18.76 -13.80 17.47
C VAL A 31 17.78 -14.96 17.65
N GLU A 32 17.17 -15.04 18.83
CA GLU A 32 16.07 -15.97 19.10
C GLU A 32 14.78 -15.41 18.51
N VAL A 33 14.08 -16.24 17.74
CA VAL A 33 12.85 -15.91 17.04
C VAL A 33 11.67 -16.48 17.84
N PRO A 34 10.73 -15.63 18.32
CA PRO A 34 9.54 -16.10 19.00
C PRO A 34 8.74 -17.08 18.14
N PHE A 35 8.38 -18.22 18.72
CA PHE A 35 7.63 -19.27 18.04
C PHE A 35 6.57 -19.90 18.94
N LYS A 36 5.62 -20.58 18.32
CA LYS A 36 4.66 -21.44 18.99
C LYS A 36 4.74 -22.84 18.40
N GLN A 37 4.94 -23.84 19.27
CA GLN A 37 4.87 -25.23 18.87
C GLN A 37 3.41 -25.67 18.73
N LEU A 38 3.09 -26.34 17.62
CA LEU A 38 1.78 -26.90 17.34
C LEU A 38 1.88 -28.41 17.16
N SER A 39 0.94 -29.15 17.73
CA SER A 39 0.84 -30.60 17.57
C SER A 39 -0.40 -30.97 16.75
N ASN A 40 -0.26 -31.93 15.83
CA ASN A 40 -1.34 -32.44 14.98
C ASN A 40 -2.05 -31.36 14.14
N HIS A 41 -1.31 -30.38 13.62
CA HIS A 41 -1.86 -29.31 12.80
C HIS A 41 -1.73 -29.63 11.30
N GLY A 42 -2.83 -29.55 10.55
CA GLY A 42 -2.82 -29.85 9.11
C GLY A 42 -2.49 -31.32 8.78
N GLY A 43 -2.65 -32.24 9.74
CA GLY A 43 -2.26 -33.65 9.61
C GLY A 43 -0.79 -33.92 9.95
N GLU A 44 -0.03 -32.92 10.35
CA GLU A 44 1.40 -33.02 10.66
C GLU A 44 1.61 -33.14 12.17
N ARG A 45 2.49 -34.06 12.59
CA ARG A 45 2.72 -34.37 14.00
C ARG A 45 3.28 -33.18 14.79
N LEU A 46 4.21 -32.44 14.17
CA LEU A 46 4.89 -31.30 14.80
C LEU A 46 5.07 -30.16 13.80
N SER A 47 4.64 -28.97 14.20
CA SER A 47 4.82 -27.74 13.42
C SER A 47 5.29 -26.60 14.31
N VAL A 48 5.99 -25.64 13.71
CA VAL A 48 6.33 -24.36 14.34
C VAL A 48 5.58 -23.25 13.64
N GLU A 49 4.90 -22.42 14.43
CA GLU A 49 4.31 -21.16 13.99
C GLU A 49 5.24 -20.01 14.38
N VAL A 50 5.62 -19.20 13.40
CA VAL A 50 6.53 -18.06 13.57
C VAL A 50 5.87 -16.80 13.02
N ASN A 51 5.93 -15.68 13.73
CA ASN A 51 5.35 -14.44 13.22
C ASN A 51 6.17 -13.88 12.07
N ILE A 52 5.50 -13.38 11.03
CA ILE A 52 6.11 -12.82 9.83
C ILE A 52 7.07 -11.67 10.15
N LYS A 53 6.79 -10.88 11.20
CA LYS A 53 7.61 -9.72 11.57
C LYS A 53 8.95 -10.07 12.22
N ASP A 54 9.09 -11.29 12.73
CA ASP A 54 10.18 -11.67 13.64
C ASP A 54 11.35 -12.36 12.91
N PHE A 55 11.28 -12.58 11.59
CA PHE A 55 12.34 -13.18 10.80
C PHE A 55 12.32 -12.73 9.33
N SER A 56 13.43 -12.96 8.63
CA SER A 56 13.57 -12.80 7.18
C SER A 56 13.62 -14.16 6.49
N ILE A 57 12.87 -14.34 5.41
CA ILE A 57 13.00 -15.55 4.59
C ILE A 57 14.31 -15.61 3.83
N TYR A 58 15.08 -14.52 3.70
CA TYR A 58 16.35 -14.49 2.95
C TYR A 58 17.56 -14.88 3.80
N GLU A 59 17.35 -15.08 5.10
CA GLU A 59 18.35 -15.55 6.04
C GLU A 59 18.01 -16.96 6.51
N ASP A 60 18.98 -17.64 7.13
CA ASP A 60 18.77 -19.00 7.61
C ASP A 60 17.98 -19.00 8.93
N LEU A 61 16.83 -19.67 8.91
CA LEU A 61 15.98 -19.87 10.07
C LEU A 61 16.18 -21.30 10.57
N VAL A 62 16.69 -21.45 11.78
CA VAL A 62 17.10 -22.74 12.34
C VAL A 62 16.20 -23.12 13.51
N VAL A 63 15.73 -24.36 13.51
CA VAL A 63 15.00 -24.98 14.62
C VAL A 63 15.98 -25.81 15.43
N CYS A 64 16.17 -25.48 16.70
CA CYS A 64 17.02 -26.24 17.61
C CYS A 64 16.15 -27.18 18.46
N SER A 65 16.56 -28.44 18.50
CA SER A 65 16.04 -29.49 19.39
C SER A 65 17.12 -29.89 20.40
N GLU A 66 16.82 -30.85 21.28
CA GLU A 66 17.80 -31.38 22.25
C GLU A 66 19.05 -31.99 21.62
N SER A 67 18.92 -32.62 20.46
CA SER A 67 20.01 -33.36 19.82
C SER A 67 20.50 -32.77 18.50
N ASP A 68 19.68 -31.95 17.85
CA ASP A 68 19.93 -31.49 16.47
C ASP A 68 19.45 -30.06 16.19
N GLU A 69 20.07 -29.45 15.20
CA GLU A 69 19.66 -28.19 14.59
C GLU A 69 19.27 -28.42 13.14
N VAL A 70 18.10 -27.90 12.75
CA VAL A 70 17.55 -28.10 11.41
C VAL A 70 17.26 -26.76 10.76
N SER A 71 17.89 -26.53 9.61
CA SER A 71 17.64 -25.34 8.77
C SER A 71 16.28 -25.45 8.06
N LEU A 72 15.52 -24.36 8.08
CA LEU A 72 14.26 -24.19 7.36
C LEU A 72 14.44 -23.43 6.04
N SER A 73 15.66 -23.04 5.66
CA SER A 73 15.91 -22.19 4.47
C SER A 73 15.26 -22.74 3.19
N ASP A 74 15.38 -24.04 2.94
CA ASP A 74 14.86 -24.68 1.73
C ASP A 74 13.33 -24.63 1.63
N VAL A 75 12.66 -24.58 2.78
CA VAL A 75 11.20 -24.53 2.86
C VAL A 75 10.65 -23.20 2.31
N PHE A 76 11.46 -22.13 2.36
CA PHE A 76 11.06 -20.80 1.91
C PHE A 76 11.44 -20.49 0.45
N LEU A 77 12.13 -21.37 -0.26
CA LEU A 77 12.64 -21.11 -1.63
C LEU A 77 11.55 -20.63 -2.60
N LYS A 78 10.36 -21.22 -2.54
CA LYS A 78 9.17 -20.83 -3.34
C LYS A 78 8.74 -19.37 -3.13
N TYR A 79 9.08 -18.78 -1.98
CA TYR A 79 8.64 -17.45 -1.56
C TYR A 79 9.74 -16.40 -1.69
N ARG A 80 10.97 -16.80 -2.04
CA ARG A 80 12.09 -15.88 -2.27
C ARG A 80 12.02 -15.34 -3.69
N LEU A 81 12.24 -14.04 -3.83
CA LEU A 81 12.60 -13.45 -5.11
C LEU A 81 14.06 -13.79 -5.43
N ASP A 82 14.36 -13.92 -6.71
CA ASP A 82 15.71 -14.09 -7.22
C ASP A 82 16.46 -12.76 -7.09
N CYS A 83 17.44 -12.73 -6.19
CA CYS A 83 18.24 -11.55 -5.85
C CYS A 83 19.01 -11.00 -7.07
N ASP A 84 19.38 -11.86 -8.01
CA ASP A 84 20.13 -11.46 -9.21
C ASP A 84 19.23 -10.85 -10.29
N ARG A 85 17.90 -10.99 -10.13
CA ARG A 85 16.90 -10.55 -11.10
C ARG A 85 16.00 -9.42 -10.59
N LEU A 86 16.36 -8.78 -9.48
CA LEU A 86 15.54 -7.70 -8.90
C LEU A 86 15.41 -6.47 -9.81
N SER A 87 16.32 -6.28 -10.76
CA SER A 87 16.23 -5.23 -11.80
C SER A 87 15.55 -5.68 -13.08
N ASP A 88 15.23 -6.97 -13.24
CA ASP A 88 14.54 -7.51 -14.41
C ASP A 88 13.03 -7.22 -14.31
N GLU A 89 12.56 -6.30 -15.14
CA GLU A 89 11.17 -5.84 -15.15
C GLU A 89 10.17 -6.97 -15.46
N PHE A 90 10.51 -7.89 -16.36
CA PHE A 90 9.62 -9.02 -16.69
C PHE A 90 9.54 -9.99 -15.52
N TYR A 91 10.68 -10.27 -14.88
CA TYR A 91 10.73 -11.14 -13.72
C TYR A 91 9.90 -10.58 -12.56
N VAL A 92 10.21 -9.37 -12.09
CA VAL A 92 9.52 -8.79 -10.93
C VAL A 92 8.04 -8.57 -11.22
N THR A 93 7.71 -8.15 -12.44
CA THR A 93 6.31 -8.00 -12.83
C THR A 93 5.55 -9.33 -12.76
N GLY A 94 6.11 -10.41 -13.31
CA GLY A 94 5.49 -11.72 -13.27
C GLY A 94 5.44 -12.34 -11.87
N ALA A 95 6.49 -12.14 -11.07
CA ALA A 95 6.63 -12.73 -9.75
C ALA A 95 5.71 -12.10 -8.69
N ILE A 96 5.50 -10.78 -8.73
CA ILE A 96 4.79 -10.09 -7.62
C ILE A 96 3.75 -9.07 -8.06
N VAL A 97 4.01 -8.30 -9.12
CA VAL A 97 3.15 -7.16 -9.48
C VAL A 97 1.87 -7.60 -10.21
N ASN A 98 2.01 -8.47 -11.21
CA ASN A 98 0.91 -8.87 -12.07
C ASN A 98 0.04 -9.95 -11.41
N ALA A 99 -1.21 -9.57 -11.12
CA ALA A 99 -2.17 -10.45 -10.45
C ALA A 99 -2.48 -11.74 -11.22
N SER A 100 -2.45 -11.71 -12.56
CA SER A 100 -2.82 -12.88 -13.37
C SER A 100 -1.73 -13.95 -13.45
N THR A 101 -0.48 -13.61 -13.11
CA THR A 101 0.67 -14.50 -13.33
C THR A 101 1.38 -14.92 -12.04
N ARG A 102 1.27 -14.14 -10.96
CA ARG A 102 2.03 -14.40 -9.72
C ARG A 102 1.66 -15.68 -8.96
N GLY A 103 0.47 -16.25 -9.15
CA GLY A 103 0.09 -17.53 -8.51
C GLY A 103 0.05 -17.56 -6.97
N LEU A 104 0.11 -16.40 -6.30
CA LEU A 104 0.10 -16.26 -4.84
C LEU A 104 -1.29 -15.93 -4.30
N THR A 105 -1.65 -16.51 -3.16
CA THR A 105 -2.81 -16.05 -2.37
C THR A 105 -2.54 -14.65 -1.77
N ASN A 106 -3.57 -14.00 -1.21
CA ASN A 106 -3.42 -12.67 -0.62
C ASN A 106 -2.41 -12.63 0.54
N ASN A 107 -2.38 -13.68 1.38
CA ASN A 107 -1.45 -13.74 2.51
C ASN A 107 -0.04 -14.06 2.05
N GLU A 108 0.12 -14.97 1.10
CA GLU A 108 1.43 -15.24 0.50
C GLU A 108 1.99 -14.01 -0.20
N LEU A 109 1.15 -13.22 -0.88
CA LEU A 109 1.58 -11.96 -1.48
C LEU A 109 2.05 -10.94 -0.43
N PHE A 110 1.36 -10.82 0.70
CA PHE A 110 1.83 -9.98 1.80
C PHE A 110 3.17 -10.47 2.33
N PHE A 111 3.29 -11.78 2.57
CA PHE A 111 4.49 -12.41 3.11
C PHE A 111 5.71 -12.22 2.20
N VAL A 112 5.56 -12.50 0.89
CA VAL A 112 6.62 -12.30 -0.11
C VAL A 112 6.98 -10.83 -0.25
N ALA A 113 5.99 -9.94 -0.38
CA ALA A 113 6.25 -8.51 -0.57
C ALA A 113 6.94 -7.87 0.64
N TYR A 114 6.49 -8.23 1.85
CA TYR A 114 7.10 -7.75 3.09
C TYR A 114 8.57 -8.16 3.18
N ASN A 115 8.86 -9.44 2.99
CA ASN A 115 10.23 -9.93 3.03
C ASN A 115 11.10 -9.30 1.94
N ALA A 116 10.55 -9.10 0.74
CA ALA A 116 11.27 -8.47 -0.37
C ALA A 116 11.69 -7.02 -0.10
N LEU A 117 11.08 -6.31 0.86
CA LEU A 117 11.54 -4.96 1.25
C LEU A 117 12.97 -4.96 1.80
N SER A 118 13.44 -6.07 2.38
CA SER A 118 14.78 -6.17 2.98
C SER A 118 15.90 -6.33 1.95
N ILE A 119 15.59 -6.90 0.77
CA ILE A 119 16.56 -7.20 -0.27
C ILE A 119 16.46 -6.29 -1.51
N MET A 120 15.29 -5.68 -1.74
CA MET A 120 15.08 -4.80 -2.88
C MET A 120 15.82 -3.47 -2.64
N PRO A 121 16.72 -3.03 -3.54
CA PRO A 121 17.38 -1.74 -3.39
C PRO A 121 16.35 -0.60 -3.36
N SER A 122 16.51 0.35 -2.44
CA SER A 122 15.56 1.46 -2.28
C SER A 122 15.48 2.39 -3.50
N ALA A 123 16.52 2.44 -4.33
CA ALA A 123 16.51 3.19 -5.60
C ALA A 123 15.77 2.44 -6.73
N ASN A 124 15.44 1.16 -6.57
CA ASN A 124 14.71 0.38 -7.56
C ASN A 124 13.23 0.79 -7.56
N HIS A 125 12.67 1.13 -8.73
CA HIS A 125 11.28 1.57 -8.85
C HIS A 125 10.25 0.52 -8.34
N PHE A 126 10.59 -0.78 -8.37
CA PHE A 126 9.74 -1.82 -7.80
C PHE A 126 9.65 -1.75 -6.27
N TYR A 127 10.58 -1.09 -5.58
CA TYR A 127 10.48 -0.87 -4.14
C TYR A 127 9.20 -0.11 -3.77
N GLY A 128 8.83 0.93 -4.54
CA GLY A 128 7.53 1.60 -4.40
C GLY A 128 6.35 0.68 -4.68
N SER A 129 6.50 -0.31 -5.57
CA SER A 129 5.46 -1.32 -5.80
C SER A 129 5.24 -2.23 -4.59
N LEU A 130 6.32 -2.60 -3.88
CA LEU A 130 6.24 -3.38 -2.64
C LEU A 130 5.48 -2.61 -1.56
N ILE A 131 5.83 -1.34 -1.33
CA ILE A 131 5.12 -0.47 -0.37
C ILE A 131 3.62 -0.39 -0.72
N THR A 132 3.31 -0.24 -2.00
CA THR A 132 1.92 -0.19 -2.49
C THR A 132 1.18 -1.50 -2.17
N LEU A 133 1.75 -2.64 -2.53
CA LEU A 133 1.15 -3.97 -2.32
C LEU A 133 0.96 -4.27 -0.83
N ILE A 134 1.97 -4.01 -0.01
CA ILE A 134 1.89 -4.27 1.44
C ILE A 134 0.84 -3.36 2.07
N SER A 135 0.75 -2.08 1.67
CA SER A 135 -0.31 -1.17 2.14
C SER A 135 -1.70 -1.70 1.80
N TYR A 136 -1.91 -2.21 0.59
CA TYR A 136 -3.20 -2.81 0.21
C TYR A 136 -3.52 -4.05 1.04
N LYS A 137 -2.53 -4.91 1.28
CA LYS A 137 -2.73 -6.12 2.09
C LYS A 137 -2.90 -5.82 3.58
N TYR A 138 -2.30 -4.76 4.08
CA TYR A 138 -2.60 -4.23 5.41
C TYR A 138 -4.08 -3.84 5.52
N LEU A 139 -4.59 -3.09 4.54
CA LEU A 139 -6.00 -2.63 4.53
C LEU A 139 -7.03 -3.77 4.44
N GLU A 140 -6.62 -4.98 4.05
CA GLU A 140 -7.47 -6.17 4.05
C GLU A 140 -7.57 -6.83 5.44
N ALA A 141 -6.57 -6.68 6.30
CA ALA A 141 -6.46 -7.37 7.60
C ALA A 141 -5.66 -6.54 8.65
N PRO A 142 -6.12 -5.32 8.97
CA PRO A 142 -5.35 -4.38 9.80
C PRO A 142 -5.11 -4.85 11.23
N GLU A 143 -6.05 -5.59 11.80
CA GLU A 143 -6.01 -6.10 13.17
C GLU A 143 -4.85 -7.08 13.40
N TYR A 144 -4.33 -7.71 12.35
CA TYR A 144 -3.19 -8.63 12.41
C TYR A 144 -1.87 -8.01 11.97
N ARG A 145 -1.92 -6.84 11.32
CA ARG A 145 -0.77 -6.24 10.61
C ARG A 145 -0.44 -4.82 11.12
N GLY A 146 -0.97 -4.39 12.26
CA GLY A 146 -0.78 -3.03 12.81
C GLY A 146 0.68 -2.57 12.90
N TRP A 147 1.60 -3.50 13.19
CA TRP A 147 3.04 -3.26 13.30
C TRP A 147 3.71 -2.81 11.99
N ILE A 148 3.07 -3.01 10.83
CA ILE A 148 3.70 -2.74 9.52
C ILE A 148 3.75 -1.25 9.16
N LEU A 149 2.90 -0.42 9.77
CA LEU A 149 2.75 0.97 9.33
C LEU A 149 4.02 1.79 9.51
N ASP A 150 4.73 1.62 10.64
CA ASP A 150 6.00 2.32 10.87
C ASP A 150 7.08 1.83 9.90
N VAL A 151 7.11 0.53 9.62
CA VAL A 151 8.01 -0.05 8.61
C VAL A 151 7.77 0.59 7.24
N LEU A 152 6.51 0.74 6.83
CA LEU A 152 6.17 1.33 5.53
C LEU A 152 6.47 2.83 5.46
N VAL A 153 6.30 3.57 6.56
CA VAL A 153 6.66 5.00 6.63
C VAL A 153 8.16 5.17 6.41
N GLU A 154 8.99 4.39 7.10
CA GLU A 154 10.45 4.46 6.94
C GLU A 154 10.90 3.97 5.56
N ALA A 155 10.33 2.86 5.07
CA ALA A 155 10.57 2.37 3.71
C ALA A 155 10.23 3.44 2.66
N LYS A 156 9.12 4.15 2.81
CA LYS A 156 8.71 5.23 1.89
C LYS A 156 9.67 6.41 1.93
N LYS A 157 10.10 6.85 3.10
CA LYS A 157 11.10 7.92 3.22
C LYS A 157 12.43 7.52 2.56
N GLY A 158 12.87 6.28 2.78
CA GLY A 158 14.07 5.71 2.16
C GLY A 158 13.97 5.67 0.63
N PHE A 159 12.83 5.20 0.11
CA PHE A 159 12.54 5.19 -1.32
C PHE A 159 12.58 6.60 -1.91
N ASP A 160 11.82 7.54 -1.35
CA ASP A 160 11.76 8.92 -1.86
C ASP A 160 13.14 9.58 -1.87
N SER A 161 13.98 9.29 -0.88
CA SER A 161 15.33 9.89 -0.78
C SER A 161 16.31 9.30 -1.80
N ALA A 162 16.08 8.08 -2.29
CA ALA A 162 17.03 7.33 -3.11
C ALA A 162 16.76 7.39 -4.62
N VAL A 163 15.54 7.71 -5.03
CA VAL A 163 15.10 7.53 -6.43
C VAL A 163 15.30 8.75 -7.33
N ASP A 164 15.59 8.48 -8.59
CA ASP A 164 15.49 9.46 -9.67
C ASP A 164 14.03 9.64 -10.11
N ARG A 165 13.43 10.77 -9.73
CA ARG A 165 12.02 11.10 -9.99
C ARG A 165 11.76 11.51 -11.45
N THR A 166 12.78 11.57 -12.30
CA THR A 166 12.60 11.83 -13.74
C THR A 166 12.19 10.56 -14.52
N LEU A 167 12.26 9.38 -13.88
CA LEU A 167 11.93 8.11 -14.51
C LEU A 167 10.42 7.80 -14.40
N PRO A 168 9.71 7.52 -15.52
CA PRO A 168 8.27 7.24 -15.52
C PRO A 168 7.81 6.14 -14.55
N ASN A 169 8.56 5.04 -14.44
CA ASN A 169 8.19 3.94 -13.55
C ASN A 169 8.41 4.29 -12.07
N VAL A 170 9.41 5.10 -11.75
CA VAL A 170 9.60 5.66 -10.40
C VAL A 170 8.42 6.56 -10.04
N VAL A 171 7.98 7.42 -10.96
CA VAL A 171 6.84 8.31 -10.74
C VAL A 171 5.56 7.51 -10.44
N ARG A 172 5.28 6.50 -11.27
CA ARG A 172 4.12 5.63 -11.07
C ARG A 172 4.11 5.02 -9.68
N TRP A 173 5.20 4.39 -9.27
CA TRP A 173 5.26 3.65 -8.01
C TRP A 173 5.43 4.56 -6.79
N GLY A 174 6.09 5.70 -6.92
CA GLY A 174 6.20 6.71 -5.86
C GLY A 174 4.85 7.34 -5.52
N ILE A 175 4.06 7.70 -6.54
CA ILE A 175 2.70 8.21 -6.34
C ILE A 175 1.80 7.10 -5.80
N SER A 176 1.84 5.89 -6.37
CA SER A 176 0.98 4.77 -5.94
C SER A 176 1.21 4.36 -4.49
N SER A 177 2.49 4.27 -4.07
CA SER A 177 2.84 3.94 -2.69
C SER A 177 2.40 5.01 -1.71
N THR A 178 2.52 6.30 -2.10
CA THR A 178 2.01 7.42 -1.31
C THR A 178 0.52 7.28 -1.06
N THR A 179 -0.28 7.13 -2.12
CA THR A 179 -1.74 7.05 -1.98
C THR A 179 -2.15 5.88 -1.11
N ALA A 180 -1.57 4.70 -1.34
CA ALA A 180 -1.89 3.48 -0.59
C ALA A 180 -1.56 3.63 0.91
N LEU A 181 -0.34 4.09 1.21
CA LEU A 181 0.14 4.25 2.57
C LEU A 181 -0.59 5.37 3.31
N SER A 182 -0.80 6.52 2.68
CA SER A 182 -1.52 7.64 3.30
C SER A 182 -2.97 7.28 3.61
N LEU A 183 -3.63 6.46 2.78
CA LEU A 183 -4.96 5.95 3.09
C LEU A 183 -4.93 5.05 4.34
N ALA A 184 -3.97 4.14 4.42
CA ALA A 184 -3.79 3.29 5.60
C ALA A 184 -3.51 4.11 6.87
N LEU A 185 -2.65 5.12 6.78
CA LEU A 185 -2.34 6.02 7.89
C LEU A 185 -3.56 6.81 8.34
N LEU A 186 -4.33 7.38 7.42
CA LEU A 186 -5.54 8.15 7.76
C LEU A 186 -6.65 7.30 8.35
N LEU A 187 -6.80 6.04 7.89
CA LEU A 187 -7.74 5.09 8.49
C LEU A 187 -7.34 4.70 9.93
N ASN A 188 -6.07 4.91 10.31
CA ASN A 188 -5.55 4.76 11.66
C ASN A 188 -5.35 6.10 12.39
N ASP A 189 -6.00 7.17 11.92
CA ASP A 189 -5.91 8.52 12.51
C ASP A 189 -4.47 9.08 12.62
N ARG A 190 -3.53 8.57 11.82
CA ARG A 190 -2.13 9.04 11.73
C ARG A 190 -1.97 10.18 10.73
N THR A 191 -2.72 11.26 10.94
CA THR A 191 -2.82 12.39 9.99
C THR A 191 -1.49 13.09 9.73
N GLU A 192 -0.64 13.27 10.74
CA GLU A 192 0.66 13.94 10.58
C GLU A 192 1.60 13.17 9.65
N SER A 193 1.77 11.86 9.89
CA SER A 193 2.57 10.99 9.03
C SER A 193 2.01 10.94 7.60
N ALA A 194 0.69 10.83 7.45
CA ALA A 194 0.05 10.86 6.14
C ALA A 194 0.32 12.18 5.41
N ASN A 195 0.24 13.31 6.11
CA ASN A 195 0.48 14.63 5.55
C ASN A 195 1.92 14.79 5.05
N ALA A 196 2.91 14.36 5.84
CA ALA A 196 4.31 14.46 5.46
C ALA A 196 4.62 13.71 4.15
N ILE A 197 4.09 12.49 3.99
CA ILE A 197 4.30 11.68 2.78
C ILE A 197 3.59 12.28 1.57
N VAL A 198 2.35 12.75 1.75
CA VAL A 198 1.60 13.41 0.66
C VAL A 198 2.27 14.70 0.20
N ASP A 199 2.83 15.48 1.13
CA ASP A 199 3.51 16.74 0.81
C ASP A 199 4.75 16.51 -0.06
N VAL A 200 5.59 15.52 0.28
CA VAL A 200 6.74 15.13 -0.56
C VAL A 200 6.27 14.78 -1.97
N THR A 201 5.20 14.01 -2.09
CA THR A 201 4.70 13.55 -3.39
C THR A 201 4.17 14.68 -4.25
N ILE A 202 3.35 15.58 -3.71
CA ILE A 202 2.80 16.73 -4.44
C ILE A 202 3.91 17.71 -4.86
N GLN A 203 4.99 17.82 -4.08
CA GLN A 203 6.09 18.76 -4.35
C GLN A 203 7.14 18.20 -5.30
N SER A 204 7.34 16.89 -5.35
CA SER A 204 8.54 16.29 -5.95
C SER A 204 8.27 15.38 -7.14
N TYR A 205 7.03 14.90 -7.31
CA TYR A 205 6.70 13.96 -8.38
C TYR A 205 5.89 14.63 -9.49
N GLU A 206 6.32 14.40 -10.72
CA GLU A 206 5.68 14.91 -11.93
C GLU A 206 4.74 13.85 -12.52
N PRO A 207 3.42 13.86 -12.20
CA PRO A 207 2.51 12.78 -12.60
C PRO A 207 2.43 12.59 -14.12
N HIS A 208 2.68 13.64 -14.90
CA HIS A 208 2.63 13.63 -16.37
C HIS A 208 3.65 12.70 -17.02
N LEU A 209 4.68 12.28 -16.28
CA LEU A 209 5.63 11.28 -16.75
C LEU A 209 5.02 9.88 -16.85
N ASN A 210 3.91 9.59 -16.16
CA ASN A 210 3.24 8.29 -16.26
C ASN A 210 1.74 8.37 -15.97
N GLN A 211 0.91 8.19 -17.00
CA GLN A 211 -0.55 8.28 -16.94
C GLN A 211 -1.18 7.28 -15.95
N LEU A 212 -0.55 6.12 -15.71
CA LEU A 212 -1.02 5.13 -14.73
C LEU A 212 -1.01 5.66 -13.29
N SER A 213 -0.36 6.80 -13.05
CA SER A 213 -0.33 7.47 -11.74
C SER A 213 -1.46 8.47 -11.52
N TYR A 214 -2.19 8.89 -12.57
CA TYR A 214 -3.11 10.03 -12.51
C TYR A 214 -4.22 9.85 -11.48
N TRP A 215 -4.86 8.68 -11.42
CA TRP A 215 -5.85 8.40 -10.40
C TRP A 215 -5.25 8.57 -9.00
N ASN A 216 -4.08 7.97 -8.74
CA ASN A 216 -3.42 8.02 -7.44
C ASN A 216 -2.95 9.45 -7.08
N TYR A 217 -2.50 10.23 -8.05
CA TYR A 217 -2.11 11.63 -7.83
C TYR A 217 -3.32 12.52 -7.52
N CYS A 218 -4.44 12.34 -8.24
CA CYS A 218 -5.70 13.01 -7.94
C CYS A 218 -6.17 12.70 -6.52
N LEU A 219 -6.03 11.44 -6.08
CA LEU A 219 -6.29 11.06 -4.69
C LEU A 219 -5.37 11.78 -3.71
N CYS A 220 -4.06 11.90 -3.98
CA CYS A 220 -3.14 12.65 -3.12
C CYS A 220 -3.59 14.11 -2.92
N LEU A 221 -4.02 14.79 -3.99
CA LEU A 221 -4.55 16.15 -3.90
C LEU A 221 -5.81 16.23 -3.02
N ILE A 222 -6.74 15.27 -3.18
CA ILE A 222 -7.96 15.17 -2.38
C ILE A 222 -7.61 14.91 -0.91
N LEU A 223 -6.71 13.96 -0.62
CA LEU A 223 -6.29 13.65 0.75
C LEU A 223 -5.63 14.87 1.41
N LYS A 224 -4.74 15.58 0.71
CA LYS A 224 -4.14 16.82 1.22
C LYS A 224 -5.18 17.88 1.52
N ALA A 225 -6.12 18.10 0.62
CA ALA A 225 -7.21 19.05 0.81
C ALA A 225 -8.07 18.69 2.03
N THR A 226 -8.39 17.40 2.22
CA THR A 226 -9.14 16.90 3.38
C THR A 226 -8.38 17.15 4.69
N MET A 227 -7.07 16.86 4.72
CA MET A 227 -6.24 17.14 5.90
C MET A 227 -6.21 18.64 6.25
N LEU A 228 -6.05 19.52 5.24
CA LEU A 228 -6.14 20.97 5.43
C LEU A 228 -7.50 21.40 5.98
N ARG A 229 -8.59 20.83 5.45
CA ARG A 229 -9.96 21.16 5.88
C ARG A 229 -10.19 20.79 7.35
N CYS A 230 -9.75 19.60 7.74
CA CYS A 230 -9.83 19.11 9.12
C CYS A 230 -8.93 19.91 10.06
N GLY A 231 -7.80 20.43 9.58
CA GLY A 231 -6.92 21.34 10.30
C GLY A 231 -7.44 22.78 10.43
N GLY A 232 -8.61 23.09 9.89
CA GLY A 232 -9.25 24.41 9.99
C GLY A 232 -8.94 25.38 8.84
N ASP A 233 -8.03 25.02 7.91
CA ASP A 233 -7.71 25.85 6.75
C ASP A 233 -8.65 25.55 5.57
N ALA A 234 -9.91 25.99 5.72
CA ALA A 234 -10.95 25.76 4.73
C ALA A 234 -10.63 26.42 3.37
N LYS A 235 -9.95 27.56 3.37
CA LYS A 235 -9.59 28.26 2.13
C LYS A 235 -8.53 27.49 1.35
N ALA A 236 -7.42 27.10 1.97
CA ALA A 236 -6.39 26.32 1.29
C ALA A 236 -6.91 24.94 0.85
N ALA A 237 -7.74 24.30 1.68
CA ALA A 237 -8.41 23.06 1.34
C ALA A 237 -9.26 23.21 0.07
N GLY A 238 -10.09 24.26 0.01
CA GLY A 238 -10.95 24.54 -1.13
C GLY A 238 -10.19 24.70 -2.44
N TRP A 239 -9.10 25.48 -2.43
CA TRP A 239 -8.22 25.62 -3.58
C TRP A 239 -7.53 24.32 -3.97
N LYS A 240 -7.11 23.50 -2.99
CA LYS A 240 -6.50 22.20 -3.26
C LYS A 240 -7.50 21.21 -3.85
N TYR A 241 -8.77 21.22 -3.40
CA TYR A 241 -9.84 20.45 -4.04
C TYR A 241 -10.11 20.91 -5.48
N LEU A 242 -10.10 22.22 -5.75
CA LEU A 242 -10.21 22.74 -7.12
C LEU A 242 -9.06 22.26 -8.01
N ALA A 243 -7.83 22.26 -7.49
CA ALA A 243 -6.68 21.71 -8.20
C ALA A 243 -6.86 20.22 -8.51
N ALA A 244 -7.43 19.43 -7.58
CA ALA A 244 -7.75 18.03 -7.82
C ALA A 244 -8.81 17.85 -8.92
N PHE A 245 -9.87 18.67 -8.92
CA PHE A 245 -10.87 18.68 -9.98
C PHE A 245 -10.28 19.03 -11.35
N GLU A 246 -9.44 20.07 -11.41
CA GLU A 246 -8.77 20.46 -12.65
C GLU A 246 -7.86 19.34 -13.18
N PHE A 247 -7.07 18.75 -12.28
CA PHE A 247 -6.18 17.66 -12.60
C PHE A 247 -6.95 16.44 -13.12
N SER A 248 -8.06 16.06 -12.48
CA SER A 248 -8.94 14.98 -12.95
C SER A 248 -9.42 15.22 -14.38
N ARG A 249 -9.97 16.41 -14.66
CA ARG A 249 -10.46 16.76 -16.00
C ARG A 249 -9.36 16.67 -17.07
N LYS A 250 -8.17 17.22 -16.78
CA LYS A 250 -7.03 17.16 -17.70
C LYS A 250 -6.55 15.72 -17.91
N SER A 251 -6.52 14.93 -16.84
CA SER A 251 -6.09 13.53 -16.85
C SER A 251 -7.00 12.65 -17.69
N ILE A 252 -8.32 12.84 -17.59
CA ILE A 252 -9.30 12.11 -18.43
C ILE A 252 -9.03 12.38 -19.92
N ASN A 253 -8.85 13.65 -20.30
CA ASN A 253 -8.56 14.01 -21.69
C ASN A 253 -7.24 13.42 -22.19
N ASP A 254 -6.21 13.38 -21.35
CA ASP A 254 -4.92 12.79 -21.72
C ASP A 254 -4.99 11.26 -21.82
N ILE A 255 -5.59 10.57 -20.84
CA ILE A 255 -5.77 9.11 -20.87
C ILE A 255 -6.57 8.66 -22.10
N TYR A 256 -7.63 9.39 -22.44
CA TYR A 256 -8.52 9.06 -23.56
C TYR A 256 -7.96 9.49 -24.93
N HIS A 257 -6.79 10.13 -24.96
CA HIS A 257 -6.13 10.45 -26.22
C HIS A 257 -5.58 9.19 -26.88
N GLY A 258 -5.78 9.03 -28.20
CA GLY A 258 -5.34 7.85 -28.98
C GLY A 258 -3.82 7.55 -28.99
N ARG A 259 -3.02 8.36 -28.30
CA ARG A 259 -1.57 8.09 -28.09
C ARG A 259 -1.33 7.19 -26.89
N ASN A 260 -2.35 7.00 -26.06
CA ASN A 260 -2.28 6.30 -24.78
C ASN A 260 -3.04 4.96 -24.79
N ASP A 261 -3.34 4.41 -25.98
CA ASP A 261 -4.08 3.13 -26.18
C ASP A 261 -3.39 1.91 -25.56
N TRP A 262 -2.13 2.06 -25.13
CA TRP A 262 -1.39 1.08 -24.36
C TRP A 262 -1.87 0.94 -22.90
N VAL A 263 -2.66 1.89 -22.39
CA VAL A 263 -3.23 1.85 -21.04
C VAL A 263 -4.42 0.88 -21.03
N LEU A 264 -4.20 -0.36 -20.62
CA LEU A 264 -5.23 -1.42 -20.58
C LEU A 264 -6.51 -1.04 -19.80
N GLY A 265 -6.40 -0.14 -18.81
CA GLY A 265 -7.48 0.26 -17.91
C GLY A 265 -8.16 1.59 -18.24
N GLN A 266 -7.95 2.19 -19.42
CA GLN A 266 -8.36 3.56 -19.78
C GLN A 266 -9.77 3.94 -19.29
N LEU A 267 -10.79 3.15 -19.65
CA LEU A 267 -12.18 3.46 -19.29
C LEU A 267 -12.39 3.42 -17.77
N SER A 268 -11.81 2.42 -17.09
CA SER A 268 -11.91 2.30 -15.63
C SER A 268 -11.24 3.47 -14.93
N ASP A 269 -10.05 3.86 -15.38
CA ASP A 269 -9.30 4.99 -14.84
C ASP A 269 -10.03 6.32 -15.09
N CYS A 270 -10.61 6.51 -16.28
CA CYS A 270 -11.45 7.66 -16.59
C CYS A 270 -12.70 7.74 -15.71
N HIS A 271 -13.39 6.62 -15.47
CA HIS A 271 -14.53 6.58 -14.54
C HIS A 271 -14.11 6.91 -13.10
N ALA A 272 -12.98 6.38 -12.64
CA ALA A 272 -12.46 6.68 -11.33
C ALA A 272 -12.11 8.17 -11.19
N LEU A 273 -11.41 8.75 -12.16
CA LEU A 273 -11.08 10.17 -12.20
C LEU A 273 -12.33 11.04 -12.25
N LEU A 274 -13.36 10.65 -13.00
CA LEU A 274 -14.63 11.38 -13.06
C LEU A 274 -15.28 11.45 -11.68
N ASN A 275 -15.40 10.31 -10.98
CA ASN A 275 -15.97 10.23 -9.64
C ASN A 275 -15.15 11.05 -8.63
N LEU A 276 -13.82 11.06 -8.75
CA LEU A 276 -12.94 11.87 -7.91
C LEU A 276 -13.05 13.36 -8.22
N GLY A 277 -13.18 13.73 -9.48
CA GLY A 277 -13.40 15.11 -9.89
C GLY A 277 -14.73 15.66 -9.38
N GLU A 278 -15.80 14.86 -9.50
CA GLU A 278 -17.11 15.19 -8.94
C GLU A 278 -17.05 15.35 -7.41
N LEU A 279 -16.36 14.45 -6.70
CA LEU A 279 -16.16 14.58 -5.27
C LEU A 279 -15.38 15.86 -4.94
N ALA A 280 -14.29 16.12 -5.65
CA ALA A 280 -13.41 17.26 -5.42
C ALA A 280 -14.15 18.59 -5.59
N ILE A 281 -14.93 18.78 -6.66
CA ILE A 281 -15.66 20.03 -6.89
C ILE A 281 -16.75 20.27 -5.84
N LYS A 282 -17.43 19.21 -5.36
CA LYS A 282 -18.38 19.30 -4.24
C LYS A 282 -17.69 19.72 -2.94
N CYS A 283 -16.54 19.13 -2.63
CA CYS A 283 -15.75 19.48 -1.44
C CYS A 283 -15.17 20.89 -1.52
N ALA A 284 -14.75 21.34 -2.71
CA ALA A 284 -14.32 22.71 -2.96
C ALA A 284 -15.44 23.71 -2.68
N ALA A 285 -16.64 23.47 -3.22
CA ALA A 285 -17.80 24.33 -3.00
C ALA A 285 -18.18 24.44 -1.51
N LYS A 286 -18.09 23.33 -0.77
CA LYS A 286 -18.32 23.32 0.69
C LYS A 286 -17.22 24.05 1.47
N SER A 287 -15.97 23.91 1.07
CA SER A 287 -14.83 24.51 1.79
C SER A 287 -14.72 26.02 1.54
N LEU A 288 -15.03 26.48 0.33
CA LEU A 288 -15.00 27.90 -0.04
C LEU A 288 -16.34 28.61 0.23
N GLY A 289 -17.42 27.87 0.49
CA GLY A 289 -18.80 28.36 0.56
C GLY A 289 -19.39 28.75 -0.81
N LYS A 290 -18.54 29.27 -1.70
CA LYS A 290 -18.81 29.63 -3.07
C LYS A 290 -17.54 29.47 -3.90
N ILE A 291 -17.64 28.90 -5.10
CA ILE A 291 -16.49 28.82 -6.01
C ILE A 291 -16.12 30.25 -6.48
N PRO A 292 -14.87 30.70 -6.27
CA PRO A 292 -14.49 32.08 -6.60
C PRO A 292 -14.51 32.33 -8.11
N PRO A 293 -14.95 33.52 -8.59
CA PRO A 293 -14.97 33.86 -10.01
C PRO A 293 -13.60 33.74 -10.70
N GLU A 294 -12.52 34.01 -9.97
CA GLU A 294 -11.14 33.91 -10.45
C GLU A 294 -10.68 32.47 -10.75
N SER A 295 -11.44 31.46 -10.30
CA SER A 295 -11.13 30.04 -10.51
C SER A 295 -11.41 29.55 -11.94
N ARG A 296 -11.97 30.39 -12.83
CA ARG A 296 -12.43 30.05 -14.19
C ARG A 296 -13.59 29.04 -14.25
N TYR A 297 -14.12 28.60 -13.11
CA TYR A 297 -15.26 27.70 -13.04
C TYR A 297 -16.56 28.46 -12.80
N ALA A 298 -17.66 27.88 -13.28
CA ALA A 298 -18.99 28.41 -13.00
C ALA A 298 -19.24 28.44 -11.50
N ASP A 299 -20.05 29.41 -11.08
CA ASP A 299 -20.52 29.52 -9.71
C ASP A 299 -21.28 28.26 -9.32
N LEU A 300 -20.67 27.43 -8.47
CA LEU A 300 -21.27 26.21 -7.96
C LEU A 300 -21.51 26.36 -6.46
N LYS A 301 -22.79 26.30 -6.08
CA LYS A 301 -23.20 26.11 -4.70
C LYS A 301 -23.65 24.66 -4.53
N TYR A 302 -23.04 23.94 -3.58
CA TYR A 302 -23.42 22.57 -3.26
C TYR A 302 -23.95 22.47 -1.83
N SER A 303 -25.21 22.09 -1.67
CA SER A 303 -25.88 21.91 -0.38
C SER A 303 -26.04 20.44 0.05
N GLY A 304 -25.64 19.49 -0.80
CA GLY A 304 -25.78 18.06 -0.52
C GLY A 304 -24.78 17.51 0.50
N LYS A 305 -24.94 16.23 0.83
CA LYS A 305 -24.05 15.47 1.71
C LYS A 305 -22.78 15.06 0.96
N ILE A 306 -21.63 15.19 1.62
CA ILE A 306 -20.35 14.68 1.12
C ILE A 306 -20.17 13.23 1.56
N VAL A 307 -19.80 12.37 0.61
CA VAL A 307 -19.48 10.96 0.84
C VAL A 307 -18.21 10.61 0.06
N PHE A 308 -17.21 10.10 0.75
CA PHE A 308 -15.89 9.74 0.25
C PHE A 308 -15.82 8.33 -0.34
N SER A 309 -16.92 7.72 -0.72
CA SER A 309 -16.95 6.37 -1.34
C SER A 309 -15.99 6.26 -2.54
N ALA A 310 -15.83 7.34 -3.33
CA ALA A 310 -14.91 7.40 -4.45
C ALA A 310 -13.42 7.26 -4.05
N ILE A 311 -13.03 7.68 -2.83
CA ILE A 311 -11.66 7.50 -2.31
C ILE A 311 -11.38 6.01 -2.06
N PHE A 312 -12.41 5.25 -1.66
CA PHE A 312 -12.31 3.85 -1.26
C PHE A 312 -12.72 2.88 -2.37
N SER A 313 -12.81 3.30 -3.63
CA SER A 313 -13.27 2.41 -4.70
C SER A 313 -12.38 1.17 -4.88
N ARG A 314 -11.08 1.26 -4.58
CA ARG A 314 -10.14 0.11 -4.51
C ARG A 314 -10.15 -0.63 -3.16
N PHE A 315 -10.77 -0.06 -2.13
CA PHE A 315 -10.73 -0.53 -0.73
C PHE A 315 -12.12 -0.48 -0.08
N GLN A 316 -13.17 -0.87 -0.82
CA GLN A 316 -14.55 -0.65 -0.38
C GLN A 316 -14.83 -1.31 0.98
N ASN A 317 -14.24 -2.48 1.21
CA ASN A 317 -14.37 -3.22 2.47
C ASN A 317 -13.53 -2.63 3.60
N SER A 318 -12.44 -1.92 3.29
CA SER A 318 -11.56 -1.35 4.32
C SER A 318 -12.29 -0.27 5.10
N ARG A 319 -13.05 0.62 4.44
CA ARG A 319 -13.81 1.63 5.17
C ARG A 319 -14.78 1.06 6.21
N ILE A 320 -15.37 -0.11 5.94
CA ILE A 320 -16.28 -0.77 6.89
C ILE A 320 -15.50 -1.35 8.08
N LYS A 321 -14.29 -1.86 7.82
CA LYS A 321 -13.42 -2.46 8.85
C LYS A 321 -12.80 -1.43 9.78
N PHE A 322 -12.53 -0.22 9.29
CA PHE A 322 -11.93 0.86 10.07
C PHE A 322 -13.01 1.84 10.54
N ASN A 323 -13.21 1.94 11.86
CA ASN A 323 -13.98 3.02 12.47
C ASN A 323 -13.16 4.33 12.49
N SER A 324 -12.82 4.84 11.30
CA SER A 324 -11.91 5.98 11.14
C SER A 324 -12.60 7.29 11.55
N LYS A 325 -12.15 7.85 12.67
CA LYS A 325 -12.63 9.16 13.14
C LYS A 325 -12.28 10.27 12.15
N PHE A 326 -11.14 10.16 11.48
CA PHE A 326 -10.72 11.13 10.46
C PHE A 326 -11.74 11.28 9.34
N PHE A 327 -12.06 10.20 8.61
CA PHE A 327 -12.92 10.30 7.42
C PHE A 327 -14.38 10.61 7.78
N ASP A 328 -14.89 10.04 8.87
CA ASP A 328 -16.25 10.31 9.33
C ASP A 328 -16.38 11.74 9.86
N GLY A 329 -15.36 12.23 10.56
CA GLY A 329 -15.25 13.62 10.99
C GLY A 329 -15.18 14.59 9.81
N ALA A 330 -14.38 14.27 8.79
CA ALA A 330 -14.23 15.06 7.58
C ALA A 330 -15.55 15.15 6.79
N GLU A 331 -16.26 14.04 6.60
CA GLU A 331 -17.55 14.03 5.91
C GLU A 331 -18.61 14.83 6.68
N LYS A 332 -18.64 14.71 8.01
CA LYS A 332 -19.53 15.51 8.85
C LYS A 332 -19.23 16.99 8.70
N LEU A 333 -17.96 17.38 8.76
CA LEU A 333 -17.49 18.76 8.64
C LEU A 333 -17.73 19.38 7.26
N LEU A 334 -17.68 18.58 6.20
CA LEU A 334 -17.95 19.02 4.83
C LEU A 334 -19.46 18.96 4.48
N SER A 335 -20.26 18.23 5.26
CA SER A 335 -21.71 18.12 5.04
C SER A 335 -22.51 19.16 5.81
N SER A 336 -22.01 19.62 6.97
CA SER A 336 -22.55 20.77 7.72
C SER A 336 -22.43 22.06 6.93
#